data_AF-A0A0M2HEH5-F1
#
_entry.id   AF-A0A0M2HEH5-F1
#
_cell.length_a   1.000
_cell.length_b   1.000
_cell.length_c   1.000
_cell.angle_alpha   90.00
_cell.angle_beta   90.00
_cell.angle_gamma   90.00
#
_symmetry.space_group_name_H-M   'P 1'
#
loop_
_entity.id
_entity.type
_entity.pdbx_description
1 polymer ?
#
loop_
_entity_poly.entity_id
_entity_poly.type
_entity_poly.pdbx_seq_one_letter_code
_entity_poly.pdbx_strand_id
1 'polypeptide(L)'
;MQLGTRWTSGDEPPKAVPEALVRGIRSVDAAIPGDALGQPRPRWTLTWLEGRPIAELDTGVIVTLSADGEPVVTLDEDDDFA
;
A
#
# COMPACT_ATOMS: atom_id res chain seq x y z
N MET A 1 10.84 5.43 -18.29
CA MET A 1 10.84 5.02 -16.87
C MET A 1 9.55 5.54 -16.27
N GLN A 2 8.54 4.69 -16.07
CA GLN A 2 7.25 5.14 -15.53
C GLN A 2 7.33 5.12 -14.01
N LEU A 3 7.42 6.31 -13.42
CA LEU A 3 7.44 6.52 -11.98
C LEU A 3 6.16 5.92 -11.38
N GLY A 4 6.28 5.07 -10.36
CA GLY A 4 5.13 4.51 -9.63
C GLY A 4 4.21 5.64 -9.12
N THR A 5 2.91 5.38 -9.05
CA THR A 5 1.97 6.40 -8.55
C THR A 5 2.07 6.44 -7.03
N ARG A 6 2.31 7.60 -6.42
CA ARG A 6 2.45 7.74 -4.96
C ARG A 6 1.38 8.66 -4.35
N TRP A 7 0.85 8.29 -3.19
CA TRP A 7 -0.13 9.08 -2.43
C TRP A 7 0.04 8.87 -0.92
N THR A 8 -0.55 9.73 -0.08
CA THR A 8 -0.45 9.60 1.38
C THR A 8 -1.46 8.57 1.89
N SER A 9 -1.11 7.78 2.91
CA SER A 9 -2.08 6.91 3.58
C SER A 9 -3.28 7.70 4.12
N GLY A 10 -4.49 7.19 3.86
CA GLY A 10 -5.77 7.84 4.16
C GLY A 10 -6.22 8.94 3.20
N ASP A 11 -5.40 9.34 2.22
CA ASP A 11 -5.91 10.13 1.08
C ASP A 11 -6.72 9.24 0.12
N GLU A 12 -7.50 9.85 -0.77
CA GLU A 12 -8.20 9.11 -1.82
C GLU A 12 -7.19 8.42 -2.75
N PRO A 13 -7.25 7.07 -2.90
CA PRO A 13 -6.37 6.36 -3.80
C PRO A 13 -6.51 6.86 -5.25
N PRO A 14 -5.40 7.00 -6.00
CA PRO A 14 -5.44 7.38 -7.40
C PRO A 14 -6.29 6.43 -8.25
N LYS A 15 -6.91 6.94 -9.31
CA LYS A 15 -7.73 6.13 -10.25
C LYS A 15 -7.00 4.93 -10.88
N ALA A 16 -5.68 4.92 -10.85
CA ALA A 16 -4.86 3.81 -11.32
C ALA A 16 -4.89 2.59 -10.36
N VAL A 17 -5.32 2.77 -9.11
CA VAL A 17 -5.41 1.71 -8.12
C VAL A 17 -6.72 0.91 -8.33
N PRO A 18 -6.66 -0.41 -8.57
CA PRO A 18 -7.87 -1.22 -8.75
C PRO A 18 -8.75 -1.26 -7.48
N GLU A 19 -10.07 -1.28 -7.65
CA GLU A 19 -11.02 -1.24 -6.53
C GLU A 19 -10.81 -2.37 -5.52
N ALA A 20 -10.48 -3.57 -6.00
CA ALA A 20 -10.17 -4.71 -5.13
C ALA A 20 -8.97 -4.41 -4.21
N LEU A 21 -7.93 -3.76 -4.74
CA LEU A 21 -6.73 -3.40 -3.98
C LEU A 21 -7.03 -2.28 -2.98
N VAL A 22 -7.90 -1.34 -3.35
CA VAL A 22 -8.36 -0.25 -2.47
C VAL A 22 -8.98 -0.80 -1.18
N ARG A 23 -9.68 -1.94 -1.21
CA ARG A 23 -10.24 -2.56 0.00
C ARG A 23 -9.14 -2.96 1.01
N GLY A 24 -8.04 -3.52 0.51
CA GLY A 24 -6.87 -3.86 1.33
C GLY A 24 -6.17 -2.61 1.86
N ILE A 25 -5.90 -1.63 0.98
CA ILE A 25 -5.29 -0.34 1.36
C ILE A 25 -6.09 0.36 2.46
N ARG A 26 -7.42 0.44 2.33
CA ARG A 26 -8.28 1.08 3.34
C ARG A 26 -8.27 0.34 4.67
N SER A 27 -8.12 -0.98 4.65
CA SER A 27 -8.00 -1.78 5.88
C SER A 27 -6.69 -1.47 6.62
N VAL A 28 -5.59 -1.30 5.88
CA VAL A 28 -4.30 -0.86 6.43
C VAL A 28 -4.38 0.59 6.93
N ASP A 29 -4.93 1.50 6.12
CA ASP A 29 -5.05 2.92 6.46
C ASP A 29 -5.86 3.17 7.75
N ALA A 30 -6.85 2.31 8.04
CA ALA A 30 -7.64 2.34 9.27
C ALA A 30 -6.86 1.87 10.51
N ALA A 31 -5.82 1.05 10.34
CA ALA A 31 -4.96 0.57 11.41
C ALA A 31 -3.81 1.55 11.73
N ILE A 32 -3.51 2.49 10.82
CA ILE A 32 -2.47 3.50 11.03
C ILE A 32 -2.99 4.59 11.98
N PRO A 33 -2.40 4.78 13.18
CA PRO A 33 -2.86 5.77 14.13
C PRO A 33 -2.83 7.16 13.50
N GLY A 34 -3.96 7.88 13.60
CA GLY A 34 -4.06 9.25 13.14
C GLY A 34 -3.30 10.19 14.06
N ASP A 35 -2.25 10.82 13.52
CA ASP A 35 -1.63 12.07 13.96
C ASP A 35 -1.43 12.29 15.47
N ALA A 36 -1.20 11.22 16.24
CA ALA A 36 -1.08 11.30 17.70
C ALA A 36 0.13 12.15 18.17
N LEU A 37 1.05 12.49 17.25
CA LEU A 37 2.30 13.19 17.57
C LEU A 37 2.77 14.17 16.48
N GLY A 38 1.93 14.55 15.50
CA GLY A 38 2.35 15.43 14.40
C GLY A 38 3.28 14.73 13.38
N GLN A 39 3.33 13.40 13.38
CA GLN A 39 4.21 12.64 12.48
C GLN A 39 3.58 12.56 11.08
N PRO A 40 4.36 12.79 10.01
CA PRO A 40 3.85 12.66 8.66
C PRO A 40 3.37 11.22 8.43
N ARG A 41 2.16 11.09 7.87
CA ARG A 41 1.62 9.78 7.52
C ARG A 41 2.47 9.11 6.43
N PRO A 42 2.70 7.79 6.50
CA PRO A 42 3.47 7.07 5.49
C PRO A 42 2.78 7.12 4.13
N ARG A 43 3.55 6.98 3.06
CA ARG A 43 3.04 7.09 1.69
C ARG A 43 2.94 5.72 1.04
N TRP A 44 1.90 5.55 0.25
CA TRP A 44 1.74 4.43 -0.65
C TRP A 44 2.49 4.67 -1.96
N THR A 45 2.97 3.59 -2.55
CA THR A 45 3.56 3.52 -3.88
C THR A 45 2.91 2.36 -4.64
N LEU A 46 2.21 2.67 -5.74
CA LEU A 46 1.69 1.67 -6.67
C LEU A 46 2.74 1.35 -7.73
N THR A 47 3.09 0.08 -7.81
CA THR A 47 3.89 -0.51 -8.89
C THR A 47 3.09 -1.59 -9.60
N TRP A 48 3.53 -1.91 -10.82
CA TRP A 48 2.94 -2.96 -11.64
C TRP A 48 4.04 -3.96 -12.00
N LEU A 49 3.97 -5.17 -11.46
CA LEU A 49 4.91 -6.24 -11.77
C LEU A 49 4.20 -7.33 -12.57
N GLU A 50 4.64 -7.54 -13.81
CA GLU A 50 4.04 -8.53 -14.73
C GLU A 50 2.52 -8.35 -14.90
N GLY A 51 2.06 -7.09 -14.91
CA GLY A 51 0.64 -6.74 -15.01
C GLY A 51 -0.15 -6.86 -13.71
N ARG A 52 0.50 -7.21 -12.60
CA ARG A 52 -0.12 -7.32 -11.27
C ARG A 52 0.11 -6.03 -10.47
N PRO A 53 -0.94 -5.45 -9.87
CA PRO A 53 -0.81 -4.25 -9.06
C PRO A 53 -0.25 -4.61 -7.68
N ILE A 54 0.74 -3.84 -7.22
CA ILE A 54 1.36 -3.97 -5.90
C ILE A 54 1.37 -2.58 -5.26
N ALA A 55 0.73 -2.43 -4.11
CA ALA A 55 0.77 -1.21 -3.33
C ALA A 55 1.67 -1.43 -2.11
N GLU A 56 2.76 -0.69 -2.05
CA GLU A 56 3.72 -0.72 -0.94
C GLU A 56 3.58 0.56 -0.12
N LEU A 57 3.51 0.42 1.19
CA LEU A 57 3.55 1.52 2.15
C LEU A 57 4.99 1.73 2.60
N ASP A 58 5.42 2.98 2.82
CA ASP A 58 6.78 3.30 3.27
C ASP A 58 7.18 2.59 4.60
N THR A 59 6.25 1.97 5.32
CA THR A 59 6.52 1.17 6.54
C THR A 59 6.79 -0.32 6.26
N GLY A 60 6.91 -0.72 4.99
CA GLY A 60 7.10 -2.12 4.58
C GLY A 60 5.81 -2.94 4.46
N VAL A 61 4.63 -2.34 4.64
CA VAL A 61 3.36 -3.05 4.40
C VAL A 61 3.09 -3.13 2.92
N ILE A 62 2.83 -4.33 2.41
CA ILE A 62 2.53 -4.60 1.01
C ILE A 62 1.11 -5.11 0.88
N VAL A 63 0.35 -4.55 -0.07
CA VAL A 63 -0.98 -5.00 -0.46
C VAL A 63 -0.92 -5.47 -1.90
N THR A 64 -1.35 -6.71 -2.13
CA THR A 64 -1.45 -7.34 -3.46
C THR A 64 -2.84 -7.95 -3.66
N LEU A 65 -3.08 -8.54 -4.83
CA LEU A 65 -4.28 -9.35 -5.10
C LEU A 65 -3.92 -10.82 -5.22
N SER A 66 -4.72 -11.69 -4.60
CA SER A 66 -4.66 -13.14 -4.80
C SER A 66 -5.08 -13.52 -6.23
N ALA A 67 -4.94 -14.81 -6.57
CA ALA A 67 -5.45 -15.35 -7.83
C ALA A 67 -6.97 -15.17 -7.99
N ASP A 68 -7.71 -15.12 -6.88
CA ASP A 68 -9.16 -14.90 -6.85
C ASP A 68 -9.52 -13.40 -6.90
N GLY A 69 -8.53 -12.50 -6.93
CA GLY A 69 -8.73 -11.05 -6.94
C GLY A 69 -9.00 -10.45 -5.55
N GLU A 70 -8.78 -11.21 -4.48
CA GLU A 70 -8.96 -10.75 -3.10
C GLU A 70 -7.71 -10.03 -2.59
N PRO A 71 -7.83 -8.94 -1.82
CA PRO A 71 -6.68 -8.24 -1.28
C PRO A 71 -5.94 -9.10 -0.26
N VAL A 72 -4.61 -9.18 -0.41
CA VAL A 72 -3.71 -9.84 0.54
C VAL A 72 -2.75 -8.79 1.08
N VAL A 73 -2.69 -8.69 2.41
CA VAL A 73 -1.79 -7.77 3.13
C VAL A 73 -0.65 -8.59 3.72
N THR A 74 0.57 -8.20 3.41
CA THR A 74 1.81 -8.77 3.97
C THR A 74 2.67 -7.66 4.54
N LEU A 75 3.58 -8.01 5.44
CA LEU A 75 4.68 -7.15 5.86
C LEU A 75 5.94 -7.70 5.19
N ASP A 76 6.73 -6.85 4.56
CA ASP A 76 8.06 -7.23 4.10
C ASP A 76 8.95 -7.40 5.34
N GLU A 77 9.32 -8.64 5.64
CA GLU A 77 10.13 -8.99 6.82
C GLU A 77 11.64 -8.84 6.56
N ASP A 78 12.04 -8.38 5.37
CA ASP A 78 13.44 -8.17 4.94
C ASP A 78 14.12 -6.96 5.61
N ASP A 79 13.74 -6.64 6.85
CA ASP A 79 14.58 -5.90 7.80
C ASP A 79 15.48 -6.92 8.54
N ASP A 80 16.24 -7.74 7.78
CA ASP A 80 17.31 -8.58 8.32
C ASP A 80 18.48 -7.67 8.73
N PHE A 81 18.30 -6.92 9.84
CA PHE A 81 19.41 -6.38 10.61
C PHE A 81 19.96 -7.51 11.49
N ALA A 82 20.73 -8.42 10.89
CA ALA A 82 21.60 -9.37 11.58
C ALA A 82 23.05 -8.85 11.65
#